data_AF-A0A1G7W7H8-F1
#
_entry.id   AF-A0A1G7W7H8-F1
#
_cell.length_a   1.000
_cell.length_b   1.000
_cell.length_c   1.000
_cell.angle_alpha   90.00
_cell.angle_beta   90.00
_cell.angle_gamma   90.00
#
_symmetry.space_group_name_H-M   'P 1'
#
loop_
_entity.id
_entity.type
_entity.pdbx_description
1 polymer ?
#
loop_
_entity_poly.entity_id
_entity_poly.type
_entity_poly.pdbx_seq_one_letter_code
_entity_poly.pdbx_strand_id
1 'polypeptide(L)'
;MDKKKHVAGKGREVSTKELNKICRDLFCAVPFDFAEDATLLSDQPLMILIGQMQIRFHRPPKDWKAHTYMTEDAITEFFHRRDQWQRDLPHFRGPYVFQLGYEFTCSVEVRSRYALDHISVRRTRNDLNIVLPHPRKWIRVGLGWLFELPCPCGEPRCIPAPWRNTICRNGY
;
A
#
# COMPACT_ATOMS: atom_id res chain seq x y z
N MET A 1 58.35 25.36 6.74
CA MET A 1 57.44 25.69 5.63
C MET A 1 56.50 24.52 5.41
N ASP A 2 55.31 24.63 6.00
CA ASP A 2 54.18 23.72 5.83
C ASP A 2 53.59 23.80 4.44
N LYS A 3 53.33 22.63 3.81
CA LYS A 3 52.22 22.41 2.88
C LYS A 3 51.76 20.95 2.92
N LYS A 4 51.14 20.51 4.02
CA LYS A 4 50.23 19.36 3.99
C LYS A 4 48.91 19.81 3.37
N LYS A 5 48.73 19.54 2.07
CA LYS A 5 47.42 19.63 1.42
C LYS A 5 46.52 18.56 2.03
N HIS A 6 45.59 18.96 2.89
CA HIS A 6 44.43 18.15 3.21
C HIS A 6 43.62 17.96 1.92
N VAL A 7 43.77 16.78 1.31
CA VAL A 7 42.82 16.31 0.31
C VAL A 7 41.54 16.00 1.08
N ALA A 8 40.59 16.92 1.01
CA ALA A 8 39.22 16.67 1.44
C ALA A 8 38.75 15.40 0.71
N GLY A 9 38.51 14.34 1.48
CA GLY A 9 38.00 13.08 0.95
C GLY A 9 36.72 13.38 0.18
N LYS A 10 36.71 13.05 -1.11
CA LYS A 10 35.49 13.07 -1.92
C LYS A 10 34.43 12.28 -1.15
N GLY A 11 33.39 12.97 -0.71
CA GLY A 11 32.23 12.34 -0.08
C GLY A 11 31.76 11.23 -1.02
N ARG A 12 31.55 10.03 -0.47
CA ARG A 12 30.98 8.91 -1.21
C ARG A 12 29.69 9.39 -1.85
N GLU A 13 29.59 9.30 -3.17
CA GLU A 13 28.33 9.56 -3.88
C GLU A 13 27.30 8.57 -3.34
N VAL A 14 26.24 9.12 -2.76
CA VAL A 14 25.13 8.35 -2.21
C VAL A 14 24.30 7.87 -3.39
N SER A 15 24.14 6.56 -3.55
CA SER A 15 23.29 6.01 -4.61
C SER A 15 21.85 6.49 -4.44
N THR A 16 21.08 6.59 -5.53
CA THR A 16 19.66 6.98 -5.47
C THR A 16 18.88 6.15 -4.44
N LYS A 17 19.21 4.86 -4.32
CA LYS A 17 18.63 3.94 -3.33
C LYS A 17 19.01 4.29 -1.88
N GLU A 18 20.27 4.64 -1.62
CA GLU A 18 20.69 5.11 -0.28
C GLU A 18 20.08 6.47 0.04
N LEU A 19 19.91 7.34 -0.96
CA LEU A 19 19.31 8.67 -0.80
C LEU A 19 17.81 8.55 -0.51
N ASN A 20 17.10 7.67 -1.22
CA ASN A 20 15.71 7.31 -0.93
C ASN A 20 15.57 6.70 0.46
N LYS A 21 16.49 5.81 0.86
CA LYS A 21 16.51 5.24 2.22
C LYS A 21 16.71 6.32 3.29
N ILE A 22 17.66 7.23 3.10
CA ILE A 22 17.89 8.35 4.03
C ILE A 22 16.65 9.27 4.10
N CYS A 23 16.03 9.56 2.96
CA CYS A 23 14.79 10.34 2.93
C CYS A 23 13.62 9.62 3.62
N ARG A 24 13.55 8.29 3.49
CA ARG A 24 12.59 7.43 4.19
C ARG A 24 12.81 7.47 5.70
N ASP A 25 14.06 7.36 6.13
CA ASP A 25 14.47 7.31 7.54
C ASP A 25 14.34 8.68 8.23
N LEU A 26 14.56 9.79 7.51
CA LEU A 26 14.54 11.15 8.07
C LEU A 26 13.21 11.88 7.92
N PHE A 27 12.52 11.72 6.80
CA PHE A 27 11.37 12.57 6.45
C PHE A 27 10.06 11.81 6.34
N CYS A 28 10.06 10.47 6.43
CA CYS A 28 8.83 9.68 6.38
C CYS A 28 7.94 10.01 5.16
N ALA A 29 8.57 10.49 4.08
CA ALA A 29 7.91 11.06 2.92
C ALA A 29 8.70 10.66 1.67
N VAL A 30 8.62 9.38 1.32
CA VAL A 30 9.04 8.91 0.00
C VAL A 30 7.78 8.46 -0.74
N PRO A 31 7.52 8.95 -1.96
CA PRO A 31 6.48 8.37 -2.81
C PRO A 31 6.76 6.87 -2.95
N PHE A 32 5.73 6.02 -2.81
CA PHE A 32 5.89 4.58 -3.02
C PHE A 32 6.66 4.33 -4.32
N ASP A 33 7.62 3.41 -4.33
CA ASP A 33 8.31 2.99 -5.54
C ASP A 33 8.12 1.48 -5.73
N PHE A 34 7.51 1.09 -6.85
CA PHE A 34 7.32 -0.32 -7.19
C PHE A 34 8.64 -1.10 -7.16
N ALA A 35 9.76 -0.50 -7.59
CA ALA A 35 11.06 -1.18 -7.59
C ALA A 35 11.64 -1.39 -6.19
N GLU A 36 11.23 -0.59 -5.19
CA GLU A 36 11.74 -0.67 -3.82
C GLU A 36 10.78 -1.36 -2.85
N ASP A 37 9.47 -1.20 -3.05
CA ASP A 37 8.43 -1.55 -2.08
C ASP A 37 7.56 -2.74 -2.51
N ALA A 38 7.52 -3.03 -3.82
CA ALA A 38 6.73 -4.13 -4.38
C ALA A 38 7.63 -5.26 -4.87
N THR A 39 7.54 -6.43 -4.24
CA THR A 39 8.28 -7.62 -4.66
C THR A 39 7.37 -8.57 -5.41
N LEU A 40 7.65 -8.84 -6.69
CA LEU A 40 7.01 -9.93 -7.42
C LEU A 40 7.51 -11.27 -6.87
N LEU A 41 6.59 -12.14 -6.46
CA LEU A 41 6.93 -13.47 -5.98
C LEU A 41 7.26 -14.38 -7.16
N SER A 42 8.50 -14.85 -7.22
CA SER A 42 8.99 -15.69 -8.33
C SER A 42 8.30 -17.06 -8.40
N ASP A 43 7.82 -17.56 -7.27
CA ASP A 43 7.14 -18.84 -7.10
C ASP A 43 5.62 -18.75 -7.32
N GLN A 44 5.04 -17.54 -7.33
CA GLN A 44 3.60 -17.33 -7.47
C GLN A 44 3.29 -16.33 -8.59
N PRO A 45 2.77 -16.79 -9.74
CA PRO A 45 2.53 -15.92 -10.88
C PRO A 45 1.52 -14.83 -10.52
N LEU A 46 1.88 -13.59 -10.85
CA LEU A 46 1.07 -12.38 -10.65
C LEU A 46 0.80 -12.01 -9.18
N MET A 47 1.54 -12.61 -8.24
CA MET A 47 1.49 -12.21 -6.84
C MET A 47 2.61 -11.20 -6.54
N ILE A 48 2.21 -10.08 -5.97
CA ILE A 48 3.07 -9.00 -5.52
C ILE A 48 2.92 -8.85 -4.02
N LEU A 49 4.06 -8.78 -3.33
CA LEU A 49 4.13 -8.32 -1.95
C LEU A 49 4.34 -6.81 -1.92
N ILE A 50 3.50 -6.09 -1.17
CA ILE A 50 3.74 -4.68 -0.83
C ILE A 50 3.85 -4.57 0.68
N GLY A 51 5.05 -4.32 1.20
CA GLY A 51 5.29 -4.52 2.62
C GLY A 51 4.89 -5.94 3.03
N GLN A 52 3.82 -6.07 3.81
CA GLN A 52 3.24 -7.37 4.20
C GLN A 52 1.98 -7.76 3.41
N MET A 53 1.46 -6.88 2.54
CA MET A 53 0.27 -7.18 1.75
C MET A 53 0.56 -8.14 0.62
N GLN A 54 -0.16 -9.25 0.59
CA GLN A 54 -0.12 -10.24 -0.49
C GLN A 54 -1.21 -9.91 -1.51
N ILE A 55 -0.82 -9.35 -2.66
CA ILE A 55 -1.76 -8.94 -3.71
C ILE A 55 -1.59 -9.82 -4.93
N ARG A 56 -2.67 -10.44 -5.40
CA ARG A 56 -2.69 -11.21 -6.64
C ARG A 56 -3.50 -10.49 -7.70
N PHE A 57 -2.89 -10.25 -8.86
CA PHE A 57 -3.58 -9.72 -10.02
C PHE A 57 -4.15 -10.86 -10.88
N HIS A 58 -5.42 -10.77 -11.24
CA HIS A 58 -6.10 -11.77 -12.08
C HIS A 58 -5.52 -11.88 -13.50
N ARG A 59 -4.95 -10.79 -14.00
CA ARG A 59 -4.31 -10.72 -15.32
C ARG A 59 -3.01 -9.94 -15.18
N PRO A 60 -1.98 -10.25 -16.00
CA PRO A 60 -0.79 -9.43 -16.05
C PRO A 60 -1.17 -7.99 -16.40
N PRO A 61 -0.89 -7.01 -15.52
CA PRO A 61 -1.11 -5.61 -15.82
C PRO A 61 -0.11 -5.15 -16.89
N LYS A 62 -0.57 -4.24 -17.76
CA LYS A 62 0.30 -3.60 -18.75
C LYS A 62 1.38 -2.72 -18.09
N ASP A 63 1.04 -2.16 -16.93
CA ASP A 63 1.91 -1.34 -16.10
C ASP A 63 1.72 -1.77 -14.64
N TRP A 64 2.67 -2.54 -14.12
CA TRP A 64 2.64 -3.03 -12.74
C TRP A 64 2.60 -1.90 -11.72
N LYS A 65 3.36 -0.83 -11.95
CA LYS A 65 3.47 0.29 -11.01
C LYS A 65 2.14 1.02 -10.89
N ALA A 66 1.52 1.39 -12.01
CA ALA A 66 0.22 2.06 -12.02
C ALA A 66 -0.90 1.23 -11.38
N HIS A 67 -0.96 -0.08 -11.66
CA HIS A 67 -2.00 -0.95 -11.07
C HIS A 67 -1.80 -1.15 -9.58
N THR A 68 -0.55 -1.18 -9.15
CA THR A 68 -0.19 -1.32 -7.74
C THR A 68 -0.60 -0.09 -6.93
N TYR A 69 -0.24 1.12 -7.40
CA TYR A 69 -0.70 2.37 -6.78
C TYR A 69 -2.23 2.44 -6.70
N MET A 70 -2.90 2.13 -7.80
CA MET A 70 -4.36 2.18 -7.85
C MET A 70 -5.01 1.21 -6.86
N THR A 71 -4.41 0.02 -6.67
CA THR A 71 -4.88 -0.96 -5.67
C THR A 71 -4.69 -0.42 -4.27
N GLU A 72 -3.53 0.16 -3.98
CA GLU A 72 -3.22 0.73 -2.68
C GLU A 72 -4.14 1.91 -2.35
N ASP A 73 -4.35 2.82 -3.30
CA ASP A 73 -5.25 3.97 -3.15
C ASP A 73 -6.68 3.49 -2.86
N ALA A 74 -7.14 2.44 -3.54
CA ALA A 74 -8.46 1.85 -3.31
C ALA A 74 -8.59 1.21 -1.92
N ILE A 75 -7.60 0.48 -1.44
CA ILE A 75 -7.62 -0.11 -0.09
C ILE A 75 -7.54 0.99 0.97
N THR A 76 -6.81 2.07 0.70
CA THR A 76 -6.73 3.24 1.58
C THR A 76 -8.08 3.97 1.64
N GLU A 77 -8.74 4.18 0.50
CA GLU A 77 -10.09 4.74 0.45
C GLU A 77 -11.10 3.83 1.17
N PHE A 78 -10.96 2.51 1.03
CA PHE A 78 -11.75 1.56 1.81
C PHE A 78 -11.54 1.77 3.31
N PHE A 79 -10.29 1.92 3.78
CA PHE A 79 -10.01 2.25 5.18
C PHE A 79 -10.68 3.54 5.65
N HIS A 80 -10.63 4.61 4.85
CA HIS A 80 -11.28 5.89 5.21
C HIS A 80 -12.81 5.79 5.32
N ARG A 81 -13.41 4.80 4.66
CA ARG A 81 -14.84 4.47 4.75
C ARG A 81 -15.17 3.46 5.85
N ARG A 82 -14.31 3.32 6.86
CA ARG A 82 -14.43 2.35 7.95
C ARG A 82 -15.76 2.40 8.68
N ASP A 83 -16.31 3.58 8.89
CA ASP A 83 -17.64 3.79 9.46
C ASP A 83 -18.75 3.05 8.69
N GLN A 84 -18.60 2.90 7.36
CA GLN A 84 -19.58 2.25 6.49
C GLN A 84 -19.55 0.73 6.61
N TRP A 85 -18.36 0.14 6.81
CA TRP A 85 -18.17 -1.30 6.74
C TRP A 85 -17.83 -1.99 8.07
N GLN A 86 -17.28 -1.27 9.06
CA GLN A 86 -16.87 -1.86 10.34
C GLN A 86 -18.05 -2.49 11.09
N ARG A 87 -19.24 -1.90 10.97
CA ARG A 87 -20.49 -2.45 11.55
C ARG A 87 -20.91 -3.79 10.96
N ASP A 88 -20.42 -4.13 9.78
CA ASP A 88 -20.77 -5.37 9.08
C ASP A 88 -19.80 -6.51 9.44
N LEU A 89 -18.78 -6.26 10.26
CA LEU A 89 -17.88 -7.30 10.76
C LEU A 89 -18.61 -8.36 11.60
N PRO A 90 -18.22 -9.65 11.52
CA PRO A 90 -17.29 -10.25 10.56
C PRO A 90 -17.97 -10.71 9.24
N HIS A 91 -19.28 -10.49 9.10
CA HIS A 91 -20.10 -11.21 8.14
C HIS A 91 -20.20 -10.54 6.76
N PHE A 92 -19.92 -9.24 6.66
CA PHE A 92 -19.88 -8.41 5.44
C PHE A 92 -21.06 -8.62 4.47
N ARG A 93 -21.91 -7.59 4.32
CA ARG A 93 -23.20 -7.75 3.64
C ARG A 93 -23.19 -7.52 2.12
N GLY A 94 -22.11 -6.98 1.57
CA GLY A 94 -22.04 -6.73 0.13
C GLY A 94 -20.70 -6.17 -0.30
N PRO A 95 -20.55 -5.92 -1.61
CA PRO A 95 -19.44 -5.14 -2.11
C PRO A 95 -19.60 -3.68 -1.68
N TYR A 96 -18.55 -3.07 -1.14
CA TYR A 96 -18.49 -1.63 -0.90
C TYR A 96 -18.05 -0.95 -2.18
N VAL A 97 -18.93 -0.12 -2.73
CA VAL A 97 -18.69 0.53 -4.00
C VAL A 97 -18.43 2.01 -3.77
N PHE A 98 -17.36 2.53 -4.36
CA PHE A 98 -16.97 3.93 -4.28
C PHE A 98 -16.23 4.36 -5.55
N GLN A 99 -16.18 5.67 -5.79
CA GLN A 99 -15.37 6.24 -6.87
C GLN A 99 -13.92 6.38 -6.40
N LEU A 100 -12.99 6.00 -7.26
CA LEU A 100 -11.54 6.17 -7.07
C LEU A 100 -11.03 7.18 -8.11
N GLY A 101 -10.80 8.41 -7.65
CA GLY A 101 -10.57 9.53 -8.56
C GLY A 101 -11.81 9.81 -9.44
N TYR A 102 -11.59 10.36 -10.64
CA TYR A 102 -12.68 10.75 -11.55
C TYR A 102 -13.09 9.67 -12.56
N GLU A 103 -12.32 8.59 -12.68
CA GLU A 103 -12.42 7.67 -13.83
C GLU A 103 -12.74 6.22 -13.46
N PHE A 104 -12.58 5.84 -12.19
CA PHE A 104 -12.68 4.43 -11.78
C PHE A 104 -13.78 4.22 -10.75
N THR A 105 -14.65 3.24 -11.01
CA THR A 105 -15.52 2.68 -9.99
C THR A 105 -14.80 1.53 -9.31
N CYS A 106 -14.60 1.62 -8.00
CA CYS A 106 -14.02 0.55 -7.20
C CYS A 106 -15.12 -0.21 -6.47
N SER A 107 -15.03 -1.54 -6.48
CA SER A 107 -15.84 -2.42 -5.63
C SER A 107 -14.91 -3.26 -4.73
N VAL A 108 -15.24 -3.32 -3.44
CA VAL A 108 -14.51 -4.12 -2.45
C VAL A 108 -15.44 -5.18 -1.89
N GLU A 109 -15.23 -6.44 -2.25
CA GLU A 109 -15.95 -7.58 -1.68
C GLU A 109 -15.10 -8.23 -0.58
N VAL A 110 -15.69 -8.51 0.59
CA VAL A 110 -15.02 -9.28 1.64
C VAL A 110 -15.62 -10.67 1.71
N ARG A 111 -14.80 -11.71 1.52
CA ARG A 111 -15.30 -13.10 1.47
C ARG A 111 -15.69 -13.63 2.85
N SER A 112 -16.91 -14.16 2.93
CA SER A 112 -17.41 -14.90 4.08
C SER A 112 -16.85 -16.33 4.11
N ARG A 113 -15.65 -16.47 4.69
CA ARG A 113 -14.94 -17.72 5.06
C ARG A 113 -14.15 -18.45 3.96
N TYR A 114 -12.98 -18.94 4.35
CA TYR A 114 -12.05 -19.87 3.66
C TYR A 114 -11.54 -19.57 2.24
N ALA A 115 -12.11 -18.63 1.48
CA ALA A 115 -11.87 -18.54 0.05
C ALA A 115 -10.47 -18.05 -0.39
N LEU A 116 -9.82 -17.14 0.36
CA LEU A 116 -8.57 -16.50 -0.07
C LEU A 116 -7.59 -16.36 1.10
N ASP A 117 -6.30 -16.46 0.80
CA ASP A 117 -5.14 -16.18 1.67
C ASP A 117 -4.33 -14.98 1.15
N HIS A 118 -4.91 -14.19 0.25
CA HIS A 118 -4.33 -13.01 -0.36
C HIS A 118 -5.46 -12.02 -0.72
N ILE A 119 -5.07 -10.82 -1.12
CA ILE A 119 -5.91 -9.78 -1.71
C ILE A 119 -5.99 -10.07 -3.21
N SER A 120 -7.18 -10.28 -3.77
CA SER A 120 -7.33 -10.49 -5.20
C SER A 120 -7.78 -9.21 -5.90
N VAL A 121 -7.12 -8.87 -7.00
CA VAL A 121 -7.40 -7.65 -7.75
C VAL A 121 -7.72 -7.98 -9.20
N ARG A 122 -8.85 -7.47 -9.66
CA ARG A 122 -9.26 -7.54 -11.06
C ARG A 122 -9.60 -6.15 -11.56
N ARG A 123 -8.85 -5.71 -12.57
CA ARG A 123 -9.08 -4.45 -13.28
C ARG A 123 -9.71 -4.69 -14.64
N THR A 124 -10.69 -3.87 -14.99
CA THR A 124 -11.25 -3.71 -16.35
C THR A 124 -10.93 -2.29 -16.84
N ARG A 125 -11.64 -1.80 -17.87
CA ARG A 125 -11.37 -0.46 -18.43
C ARG A 125 -11.60 0.64 -17.39
N ASN A 126 -12.74 0.59 -16.69
CA ASN A 126 -13.19 1.62 -15.75
C ASN A 126 -13.53 1.05 -14.36
N ASP A 127 -13.36 -0.26 -14.14
CA ASP A 127 -13.68 -0.88 -12.85
C ASP A 127 -12.44 -1.48 -12.21
N LEU A 128 -12.35 -1.32 -10.90
CA LEU A 128 -11.40 -1.98 -10.04
C LEU A 128 -12.16 -2.83 -9.02
N ASN A 129 -12.10 -4.15 -9.17
CA ASN A 129 -12.71 -5.07 -8.23
C ASN A 129 -11.61 -5.64 -7.33
N ILE A 130 -11.75 -5.43 -6.02
CA ILE A 130 -10.86 -5.95 -5.00
C ILE A 130 -11.65 -6.95 -4.16
N VAL A 131 -11.09 -8.13 -3.99
CA VAL A 131 -11.65 -9.16 -3.11
C VAL A 131 -10.69 -9.34 -1.95
N LEU A 132 -11.15 -8.99 -0.75
CA LEU A 132 -10.42 -9.18 0.49
C LEU A 132 -10.71 -10.56 1.09
N PRO A 133 -9.71 -11.20 1.72
CA PRO A 133 -9.95 -12.43 2.43
C PRO A 133 -10.79 -12.18 3.68
N HIS A 134 -11.27 -13.25 4.30
CA HIS A 134 -12.02 -13.15 5.56
C HIS A 134 -11.23 -12.37 6.63
N PRO A 135 -11.87 -11.52 7.46
CA PRO A 135 -11.20 -10.63 8.42
C PRO A 135 -10.20 -11.30 9.36
N ARG A 136 -10.49 -12.53 9.78
CA ARG A 136 -9.56 -13.37 10.58
C ARG A 136 -8.19 -13.61 9.92
N LYS A 137 -8.07 -13.40 8.60
CA LYS A 137 -6.83 -13.54 7.85
C LYS A 137 -6.14 -12.20 7.57
N TRP A 138 -6.77 -11.06 7.84
CA TRP A 138 -6.25 -9.74 7.47
C TRP A 138 -4.85 -9.48 7.99
N ILE A 139 -4.57 -9.79 9.27
CA ILE A 139 -3.22 -9.66 9.84
C ILE A 139 -2.20 -10.48 9.04
N ARG A 140 -2.54 -11.73 8.66
CA ARG A 140 -1.62 -12.62 7.92
C ARG A 140 -1.34 -12.14 6.50
N VAL A 141 -2.24 -11.36 5.92
CA VAL A 141 -2.10 -10.83 4.56
C VAL A 141 -1.75 -9.35 4.55
N GLY A 142 -1.21 -8.81 5.64
CA GLY A 142 -0.75 -7.42 5.72
C GLY A 142 -1.85 -6.35 5.74
N LEU A 143 -3.10 -6.73 6.04
CA LEU A 143 -4.25 -5.84 6.21
C LEU A 143 -4.57 -5.53 7.69
N GLY A 144 -3.71 -5.92 8.62
CA GLY A 144 -3.92 -5.66 10.05
C GLY A 144 -4.16 -4.17 10.36
N TRP A 145 -3.52 -3.30 9.58
CA TRP A 145 -3.65 -1.85 9.70
C TRP A 145 -5.07 -1.32 9.42
N LEU A 146 -5.95 -2.08 8.77
CA LEU A 146 -7.35 -1.68 8.57
C LEU A 146 -8.12 -1.54 9.90
N PHE A 147 -7.60 -2.11 10.98
CA PHE A 147 -8.17 -1.98 12.33
C PHE A 147 -7.60 -0.80 13.13
N GLU A 148 -6.53 -0.17 12.66
CA GLU A 148 -5.90 0.97 13.33
C GLU A 148 -6.83 2.18 13.34
N LEU A 149 -6.75 2.98 14.41
CA LEU A 149 -7.56 4.19 14.51
C LEU A 149 -7.14 5.17 13.42
N PRO A 150 -8.08 5.89 12.77
CA PRO A 150 -7.75 6.95 11.82
C PRO A 150 -6.83 8.01 12.45
N CYS A 151 -5.95 8.64 11.64
CA CYS A 151 -5.07 9.69 12.14
C CYS A 151 -5.95 10.82 12.70
N PRO A 152 -5.68 11.32 13.92
CA PRO A 152 -6.43 12.44 14.49
C PRO A 152 -6.43 13.70 13.61
N CYS A 153 -5.39 13.85 12.79
CA CYS A 153 -5.24 14.92 11.83
C CYS A 153 -6.26 14.90 10.67
N GLY A 154 -7.00 13.80 10.49
CA GLY A 154 -7.98 13.63 9.42
C GLY A 154 -7.40 13.52 8.00
N GLU A 155 -6.08 13.62 7.85
CA GLU A 155 -5.47 13.61 6.52
C GLU A 155 -5.45 12.19 5.93
N PRO A 156 -5.96 11.99 4.69
CA PRO A 156 -6.05 10.66 4.07
C PRO A 156 -4.69 9.96 3.91
N ARG A 157 -3.60 10.75 3.92
CA ARG A 157 -2.22 10.28 3.81
C ARG A 157 -1.53 10.05 5.14
N CYS A 158 -2.17 10.37 6.27
CA CYS A 158 -1.57 10.16 7.58
C CYS A 158 -1.89 8.79 8.18
N ILE A 159 -2.64 7.98 7.45
CA ILE A 159 -2.55 6.52 7.54
C ILE A 159 -2.47 6.00 6.13
N PRO A 160 -1.27 5.67 5.64
CA PRO A 160 -1.21 4.95 4.39
C PRO A 160 -0.33 3.74 4.61
N ALA A 161 -0.93 2.72 5.20
CA ALA A 161 -0.35 1.40 5.27
C ALA A 161 1.01 1.26 6.02
N PRO A 162 1.28 0.08 6.59
CA PRO A 162 2.49 -0.15 7.39
C PRO A 162 3.82 -0.06 6.60
N TRP A 163 3.81 0.21 5.30
CA TRP A 163 5.02 0.33 4.47
C TRP A 163 5.36 1.75 4.00
N ARG A 164 4.42 2.71 3.99
CA ARG A 164 4.77 4.09 3.61
C ARG A 164 5.25 4.93 4.78
N ASN A 165 5.25 4.40 6.01
CA ASN A 165 5.77 5.04 7.23
C ASN A 165 5.44 6.53 7.30
N THR A 166 4.23 6.93 6.89
CA THR A 166 3.90 8.34 6.75
C THR A 166 3.45 8.82 8.13
N ILE A 167 4.44 9.22 8.94
CA ILE A 167 4.19 9.89 10.22
C ILE A 167 3.23 11.04 9.93
N CYS A 168 2.20 11.17 10.76
CA CYS A 168 1.32 12.31 10.70
C CYS A 168 2.18 13.60 10.69
N ARG A 169 1.97 14.51 9.73
CA ARG A 169 2.74 15.78 9.68
C ARG A 169 2.65 16.59 10.99
N ASN A 170 1.66 16.29 11.83
CA ASN A 170 1.46 16.91 13.14
C ASN A 170 2.07 16.13 14.32
N GLY A 171 2.88 15.09 14.07
CA GLY A 171 3.74 14.44 15.08
C GLY A 171 3.04 13.51 16.08
N TYR A 172 1.91 12.92 15.70
CA TYR A 172 1.20 11.89 16.49
C TYR A 172 1.46 10.48 15.94
#